data_AF-A0AAN7ZSR2-F1
#
_entry.id   AF-A0AAN7ZSR2-F1
#
_cell.length_a   1.000
_cell.length_b   1.000
_cell.length_c   1.000
_cell.angle_alpha   90.00
_cell.angle_beta   90.00
_cell.angle_gamma   90.00
#
_symmetry.space_group_name_H-M   'P 1'
#
loop_
_entity.id
_entity.type
_entity.pdbx_description
1 polymer ?
#
loop_
_entity_poly.entity_id
_entity_poly.type
_entity_poly.pdbx_seq_one_letter_code
_entity_poly.pdbx_strand_id
1 'polypeptide(L)'
;MGNKWFVFKRYFSQYIGLQREWKQVEIRKVAAPKAYKVGDPKPAYIVKKIPEYPDYPYGESRIFKQSNTGLYGGSFIQFGNSISESKHKTRRKWYPNVIRKRLWSEALNKMIHLKLTTKVLRTISHEGGLDNYLCKDKPARIKELGSFGWKLRYDVLTAKEKRITK
;
A
#
# COMPACT_ATOMS: atom_id res chain seq x y z
N MET A 1 -58.17 -25.64 -14.61
CA MET A 1 -57.04 -26.30 -13.91
C MET A 1 -55.75 -25.66 -14.38
N GLY A 2 -55.15 -24.78 -13.59
CA GLY A 2 -53.91 -24.09 -13.94
C GLY A 2 -52.98 -24.05 -12.74
N ASN A 3 -52.07 -25.02 -12.66
CA ASN A 3 -51.11 -25.10 -11.56
C ASN A 3 -49.97 -24.12 -11.81
N LYS A 4 -50.09 -22.91 -11.23
CA LYS A 4 -48.96 -22.00 -11.05
C LYS A 4 -48.03 -22.59 -9.99
N TRP A 5 -47.05 -23.38 -10.41
CA TRP A 5 -45.92 -23.72 -9.55
C TRP A 5 -45.11 -22.44 -9.33
N PHE A 6 -45.09 -21.97 -8.08
CA PHE A 6 -44.18 -20.93 -7.64
C PHE A 6 -42.75 -21.39 -7.93
N VAL A 7 -42.13 -20.83 -8.98
CA VAL A 7 -40.69 -20.99 -9.22
C VAL A 7 -39.96 -20.22 -8.13
N PHE A 8 -39.56 -20.92 -7.08
CA PHE A 8 -38.70 -20.38 -6.04
C PHE A 8 -37.34 -20.07 -6.67
N LYS A 9 -37.14 -18.83 -7.12
CA LYS A 9 -35.83 -18.34 -7.53
C LYS A 9 -34.95 -18.34 -6.28
N ARG A 10 -34.16 -19.39 -6.10
CA ARG A 10 -33.08 -19.41 -5.10
C ARG A 10 -32.12 -18.28 -5.46
N TYR A 11 -32.27 -17.14 -4.80
CA TYR A 11 -31.20 -16.16 -4.70
C TYR A 11 -30.06 -16.88 -3.97
N PHE A 12 -29.06 -17.33 -4.72
CA PHE A 12 -27.76 -17.62 -4.11
C PHE A 12 -27.39 -16.36 -3.34
N SER A 13 -27.38 -16.45 -2.01
CA SER A 13 -26.87 -15.38 -1.16
C SER A 13 -25.48 -15.05 -1.67
N GLN A 14 -25.31 -13.88 -2.28
CA GLN A 14 -23.99 -13.36 -2.56
C GLN A 14 -23.37 -13.08 -1.19
N TYR A 15 -22.72 -14.08 -0.61
CA TYR A 15 -21.69 -13.84 0.38
C TYR A 15 -20.70 -12.89 -0.31
N ILE A 16 -20.82 -11.59 -0.02
CA ILE A 16 -19.77 -10.62 -0.26
C ILE A 16 -18.63 -11.11 0.62
N GLY A 17 -17.79 -11.99 0.08
CA GLY A 17 -16.59 -12.45 0.77
C GLY A 17 -15.87 -11.21 1.29
N LEU A 18 -15.44 -11.24 2.55
CA LEU A 18 -14.73 -10.15 3.24
C LEU A 18 -13.56 -9.68 2.36
N GLN A 19 -13.84 -8.75 1.45
CA GLN A 19 -12.85 -8.17 0.59
C GLN A 19 -11.97 -7.31 1.48
N ARG A 20 -10.66 -7.44 1.28
CA ARG A 20 -9.70 -6.64 2.03
C ARG A 20 -9.94 -5.16 1.71
N GLU A 21 -10.22 -4.36 2.73
CA GLU A 21 -10.30 -2.92 2.61
C GLU A 21 -8.96 -2.24 2.94
N TRP A 22 -8.69 -1.11 2.29
CA TRP A 22 -7.54 -0.24 2.57
C TRP A 22 -7.98 1.03 3.30
N LYS A 23 -8.96 0.92 4.19
CA LYS A 23 -9.59 2.04 4.91
C LYS A 23 -8.59 3.00 5.54
N GLN A 24 -7.56 2.48 6.22
CA GLN A 24 -6.52 3.31 6.86
C GLN A 24 -5.57 4.03 5.88
N VAL A 25 -5.58 3.64 4.61
CA VAL A 25 -4.83 4.30 3.53
C VAL A 25 -5.73 5.30 2.80
N GLU A 26 -6.94 4.88 2.43
CA GLU A 26 -7.88 5.69 1.63
C GLU A 26 -8.45 6.89 2.39
N ILE A 27 -8.64 6.77 3.70
CA ILE A 27 -9.13 7.89 4.53
C ILE A 27 -8.12 9.05 4.57
N ARG A 28 -6.85 8.81 4.23
CA ARG A 28 -5.82 9.85 4.26
C ARG A 28 -6.11 10.88 3.20
N LYS A 29 -6.17 12.14 3.63
CA LYS A 29 -6.25 13.30 2.76
C LYS A 29 -4.93 14.06 2.82
N VAL A 30 -4.38 14.34 1.64
CA VAL A 30 -3.24 15.24 1.44
C VAL A 30 -3.80 16.53 0.84
N ALA A 31 -3.31 17.68 1.28
CA ALA A 31 -3.70 18.95 0.68
C ALA A 31 -3.26 18.96 -0.79
N ALA A 32 -4.18 19.27 -1.70
CA ALA A 32 -3.84 19.38 -3.11
C ALA A 32 -2.82 20.53 -3.29
N PRO A 33 -1.70 20.30 -4.01
CA PRO A 33 -0.74 21.37 -4.26
C PRO A 33 -1.40 22.45 -5.13
N LYS A 34 -1.13 23.72 -4.84
CA LYS A 34 -1.55 24.83 -5.68
C LYS A 34 -0.74 24.78 -6.98
N ALA A 35 -1.42 24.77 -8.12
CA ALA A 35 -0.77 24.89 -9.43
C ALA A 35 -0.32 26.34 -9.63
N TYR A 36 1.00 26.56 -9.62
CA TYR A 36 1.60 27.87 -9.92
C TYR A 36 1.86 27.98 -11.41
N LYS A 37 1.49 29.12 -11.99
CA LYS A 37 1.87 29.49 -13.35
C LYS A 37 3.07 30.42 -13.31
N VAL A 38 3.80 30.47 -14.42
CA VAL A 38 4.86 31.46 -14.60
C VAL A 38 4.23 32.86 -14.54
N GLY A 39 4.67 33.68 -13.59
CA GLY A 39 4.15 35.04 -13.37
C GLY A 39 3.28 35.22 -12.12
N ASP A 40 2.80 34.14 -11.50
CA ASP A 40 2.08 34.24 -10.21
C ASP A 40 3.01 34.76 -9.10
N PRO A 41 2.49 35.49 -8.09
CA PRO A 41 3.30 35.92 -6.96
C PRO A 41 3.82 34.71 -6.17
N LYS A 42 5.08 34.78 -5.78
CA LYS A 42 5.74 33.71 -5.02
C LYS A 42 5.03 33.48 -3.68
N PRO A 43 4.88 32.22 -3.23
CA PRO A 43 4.32 31.96 -1.90
C PRO A 43 5.28 32.45 -0.80
N ALA A 44 4.73 32.72 0.37
CA ALA A 44 5.49 33.21 1.53
C ALA A 44 6.61 32.25 1.95
N TYR A 45 6.40 30.94 1.78
CA TYR A 45 7.38 29.91 2.08
C TYR A 45 7.59 28.99 0.87
N ILE A 46 8.85 28.90 0.43
CA ILE A 46 9.28 28.00 -0.64
C ILE A 46 10.28 27.01 -0.05
N VAL A 47 10.07 25.73 -0.32
CA VAL A 47 11.03 24.68 0.02
C VAL A 47 12.33 24.88 -0.76
N LYS A 48 13.47 24.86 -0.06
CA LYS A 48 14.77 25.11 -0.69
C LYS A 48 15.18 24.05 -1.72
N LYS A 49 14.80 22.79 -1.47
CA LYS A 49 15.10 21.65 -2.34
C LYS A 49 13.83 21.24 -3.06
N ILE A 50 13.94 21.06 -4.38
CA ILE A 50 12.87 20.52 -5.22
C ILE A 50 12.68 19.05 -4.81
N PRO A 51 11.44 18.57 -4.65
CA PRO A 51 11.18 17.17 -4.34
C PRO A 51 11.67 16.28 -5.50
N GLU A 52 12.54 15.31 -5.17
CA GLU A 52 13.13 14.36 -6.14
C GLU A 52 12.12 13.34 -6.68
N TYR A 53 11.06 13.05 -5.91
CA TYR A 53 10.09 11.99 -6.20
C TYR A 53 8.70 12.60 -6.40
N PRO A 54 7.85 11.96 -7.23
CA PRO A 54 6.46 12.38 -7.36
C PRO A 54 5.69 12.19 -6.06
N ASP A 55 4.71 13.06 -5.83
CA ASP A 55 3.83 12.97 -4.67
C ASP A 55 3.04 11.65 -4.67
N TYR A 56 3.06 10.96 -3.55
CA TYR A 56 2.29 9.72 -3.39
C TYR A 56 0.81 10.05 -3.17
N PRO A 57 -0.14 9.49 -3.95
CA PRO A 57 -1.54 9.90 -3.91
C PRO A 57 -2.21 9.84 -2.52
N TYR A 58 -1.82 8.88 -1.68
CA TYR A 58 -2.40 8.66 -0.35
C TYR A 58 -1.57 9.26 0.79
N GLY A 59 -0.44 9.90 0.48
CA GLY A 59 0.47 10.46 1.46
C GLY A 59 1.05 9.44 2.47
N GLU A 60 1.77 9.96 3.45
CA GLU A 60 2.40 9.13 4.47
C GLU A 60 1.42 8.63 5.54
N SER A 61 1.70 7.47 6.14
CA SER A 61 0.93 6.95 7.28
C SER A 61 1.18 7.79 8.53
N ARG A 62 0.10 8.27 9.16
CA ARG A 62 0.16 8.97 10.46
C ARG A 62 0.02 8.05 11.67
N ILE A 63 -0.64 6.90 11.50
CA ILE A 63 -1.02 5.99 12.60
C ILE A 63 0.13 5.04 12.96
N PHE A 64 0.68 4.36 11.96
CA PHE A 64 1.79 3.42 12.14
C PHE A 64 2.98 3.90 11.31
N LYS A 65 3.69 4.93 11.81
CA LYS A 65 4.80 5.58 11.08
C LYS A 65 5.93 4.61 10.71
N GLN A 66 6.11 3.54 11.48
CA GLN A 66 7.04 2.45 11.16
C GLN A 66 6.81 1.89 9.74
N SER A 67 5.55 1.82 9.29
CA SER A 67 5.22 1.28 7.96
C SER A 67 5.72 2.15 6.80
N ASN A 68 6.00 3.44 7.04
CA ASN A 68 6.48 4.35 5.98
C ASN A 68 7.91 4.05 5.53
N THR A 69 8.65 3.20 6.27
CA THR A 69 10.08 2.91 6.03
C THR A 69 10.32 1.58 5.30
N GLY A 70 9.27 0.90 4.84
CA GLY A 70 9.40 -0.41 4.22
C GLY A 70 8.12 -0.87 3.53
N LEU A 71 8.09 -2.14 3.10
CA LEU A 71 6.96 -2.72 2.37
C LEU A 71 6.05 -3.52 3.31
N TYR A 72 5.00 -2.89 3.82
CA TYR A 72 4.08 -3.50 4.78
C TYR A 72 2.84 -4.13 4.12
N GLY A 73 2.62 -3.81 2.83
CA GLY A 73 1.54 -4.38 2.04
C GLY A 73 0.17 -4.00 2.60
N GLY A 74 0.01 -2.76 3.08
CA GLY A 74 -1.22 -2.29 3.73
C GLY A 74 -1.54 -2.94 5.09
N SER A 75 -0.56 -3.59 5.74
CA SER A 75 -0.73 -4.20 7.07
C SER A 75 -0.37 -3.18 8.15
N PHE A 76 -1.30 -2.95 9.08
CA PHE A 76 -1.13 -2.03 10.19
C PHE A 76 -1.23 -2.77 11.53
N ILE A 77 -0.79 -2.10 12.58
CA ILE A 77 -1.02 -2.57 13.95
C ILE A 77 -2.54 -2.59 14.23
N GLN A 78 -3.02 -3.70 14.78
CA GLN A 78 -4.39 -3.81 15.26
C GLN A 78 -4.43 -3.66 16.77
N PHE A 79 -5.48 -3.03 17.29
CA PHE A 79 -5.71 -2.86 18.72
C PHE A 79 -7.01 -3.55 19.11
N GLY A 80 -7.02 -4.17 20.28
CA GLY A 80 -8.22 -4.84 20.81
C GLY A 80 -7.99 -5.28 22.24
N ASN A 81 -8.71 -6.32 22.67
CA ASN A 81 -8.68 -6.80 24.05
C ASN A 81 -8.23 -8.25 24.11
N SER A 82 -7.43 -8.59 25.13
CA SER A 82 -7.36 -9.94 25.67
C SER A 82 -8.57 -10.12 26.57
N ILE A 83 -9.26 -11.26 26.44
CA ILE A 83 -10.48 -11.56 27.19
C ILE A 83 -10.18 -12.79 28.04
N SER A 84 -10.28 -12.66 29.37
CA SER A 84 -10.17 -13.81 30.27
C SER A 84 -11.41 -14.69 30.19
N GLU A 85 -11.36 -15.88 30.77
CA GLU A 85 -12.54 -16.74 30.94
C GLU A 85 -13.67 -16.03 31.70
N SER A 86 -13.32 -15.25 32.73
CA SER A 86 -14.22 -14.35 33.46
C SER A 86 -14.67 -13.11 32.66
N LYS A 87 -14.33 -13.02 31.37
CA LYS A 87 -14.65 -11.92 30.45
C LYS A 87 -14.07 -10.56 30.83
N HIS A 88 -13.04 -10.52 31.67
CA HIS A 88 -12.27 -9.29 31.91
C HIS A 88 -11.48 -8.92 30.66
N LYS A 89 -11.55 -7.64 30.29
CA LYS A 89 -10.98 -7.11 29.03
C LYS A 89 -9.74 -6.29 29.34
N THR A 90 -8.59 -6.74 28.84
CA THR A 90 -7.31 -6.02 28.96
C THR A 90 -6.82 -5.58 27.58
N ARG A 91 -6.38 -4.34 27.43
CA ARG A 91 -5.93 -3.82 26.12
C ARG A 91 -4.70 -4.58 25.61
N ARG A 92 -4.71 -4.99 24.34
CA ARG A 92 -3.57 -5.59 23.64
C ARG A 92 -3.42 -5.06 22.23
N LYS A 93 -2.27 -5.36 21.62
CA LYS A 93 -1.93 -4.99 20.25
C LYS A 93 -1.50 -6.22 19.46
N TRP A 94 -1.80 -6.25 18.17
CA TRP A 94 -1.30 -7.26 17.24
C TRP A 94 -0.45 -6.58 16.18
N TYR A 95 0.84 -6.88 16.21
CA TYR A 95 1.80 -6.39 15.23
C TYR A 95 1.83 -7.31 14.01
N PRO A 96 2.03 -6.76 12.80
CA PRO A 96 2.33 -7.59 11.65
C PRO A 96 3.72 -8.25 11.83
N ASN A 97 3.90 -9.44 11.25
CA ASN A 97 5.21 -10.11 11.28
C ASN A 97 6.17 -9.43 10.28
N VAL A 98 7.05 -8.58 10.79
CA VAL A 98 8.01 -7.78 10.00
C VAL A 98 9.40 -8.42 10.08
N ILE A 99 10.03 -8.58 8.92
CA ILE A 99 11.39 -9.09 8.76
C ILE A 99 12.24 -8.11 7.95
N ARG A 100 13.56 -8.15 8.15
CA ARG A 100 14.54 -7.45 7.30
C ARG A 100 15.12 -8.46 6.32
N LYS A 101 15.03 -8.19 5.01
CA LYS A 101 15.64 -9.04 3.97
C LYS A 101 16.29 -8.19 2.88
N ARG A 102 17.27 -8.80 2.21
CA ARG A 102 17.90 -8.29 0.99
C ARG A 102 17.19 -8.93 -0.18
N LEU A 103 16.72 -8.14 -1.13
CA LEU A 103 16.09 -8.61 -2.35
C LEU A 103 16.83 -8.05 -3.55
N TRP A 104 17.00 -8.87 -4.58
CA TRP A 104 17.58 -8.43 -5.84
C TRP A 104 16.57 -7.60 -6.63
N SER A 105 17.02 -6.49 -7.20
CA SER A 105 16.29 -5.71 -8.20
C SER A 105 17.05 -5.80 -9.51
N GLU A 106 16.41 -6.35 -10.53
CA GLU A 106 16.99 -6.51 -11.86
C GLU A 106 17.12 -5.15 -12.54
N ALA A 107 16.12 -4.28 -12.39
CA ALA A 107 16.08 -2.93 -12.94
C ALA A 107 17.19 -2.03 -12.39
N LEU A 108 17.51 -2.16 -11.10
CA LEU A 108 18.54 -1.37 -10.45
C LEU A 108 19.91 -2.07 -10.40
N ASN A 109 19.97 -3.35 -10.79
CA ASN A 109 21.16 -4.20 -10.76
C ASN A 109 21.88 -4.20 -9.40
N LYS A 110 21.11 -4.24 -8.31
CA LYS A 110 21.64 -4.23 -6.94
C LYS A 110 20.73 -4.96 -5.96
N MET A 111 21.33 -5.42 -4.86
CA MET A 111 20.57 -5.90 -3.70
C MET A 111 20.07 -4.73 -2.85
N ILE A 112 18.78 -4.73 -2.54
CA ILE A 112 18.14 -3.68 -1.74
C ILE A 112 17.75 -4.25 -0.38
N HIS A 113 18.14 -3.55 0.68
CA HIS A 113 17.83 -3.92 2.06
C HIS A 113 16.53 -3.25 2.49
N LEU A 114 15.47 -4.03 2.75
CA LEU A 114 14.17 -3.49 3.16
C LEU A 114 13.62 -4.20 4.39
N LYS A 115 12.78 -3.47 5.13
CA LYS A 115 11.82 -4.05 6.08
C LYS A 115 10.56 -4.42 5.32
N LEU A 116 10.07 -5.63 5.51
CA LEU A 116 8.87 -6.13 4.85
C LEU A 116 8.08 -7.07 5.74
N THR A 117 6.79 -7.18 5.50
CA THR A 117 5.98 -8.21 6.15
C THR A 117 6.18 -9.57 5.48
N THR A 118 6.04 -10.66 6.22
CA THR A 118 6.13 -12.01 5.65
C THR A 118 5.12 -12.26 4.54
N LYS A 119 3.91 -11.67 4.66
CA LYS A 119 2.90 -11.68 3.59
C LYS A 119 3.41 -11.02 2.30
N VAL A 120 4.08 -9.87 2.41
CA VAL A 120 4.67 -9.17 1.26
C VAL A 120 5.80 -10.00 0.65
N LEU A 121 6.64 -10.64 1.47
CA LEU A 121 7.68 -11.53 0.95
C LEU A 121 7.07 -12.64 0.09
N ARG A 122 5.99 -13.27 0.56
CA ARG A 122 5.28 -14.30 -0.18
C ARG A 122 4.71 -13.77 -1.50
N THR A 123 4.15 -12.56 -1.51
CA THR A 123 3.65 -11.96 -2.77
C THR A 123 4.76 -11.63 -3.75
N ILE A 124 5.91 -11.15 -3.27
CA ILE A 124 7.08 -10.88 -4.12
C ILE A 124 7.58 -12.16 -4.77
N SER A 125 7.67 -13.24 -4.00
CA SER A 125 8.06 -14.56 -4.53
C SER A 125 7.04 -15.09 -5.54
N HIS A 126 5.74 -14.95 -5.27
CA HIS A 126 4.68 -15.34 -6.20
C HIS A 126 4.69 -14.53 -7.51
N GLU A 127 5.06 -13.25 -7.45
CA GLU A 127 5.14 -12.37 -8.64
C GLU A 127 6.50 -12.47 -9.36
N GLY A 128 7.40 -13.32 -8.87
CA GLY A 128 8.69 -13.60 -9.52
C GLY A 128 9.72 -12.48 -9.40
N GLY A 129 9.61 -11.59 -8.40
CA GLY A 129 10.63 -10.56 -8.19
C GLY A 129 10.12 -9.28 -7.53
N LEU A 130 11.05 -8.49 -6.98
CA LEU A 130 10.75 -7.22 -6.33
C LEU A 130 10.21 -6.19 -7.35
N ASP A 131 10.81 -6.12 -8.53
CA ASP A 131 10.46 -5.12 -9.53
C ASP A 131 9.05 -5.36 -10.09
N ASN A 132 8.67 -6.63 -10.29
CA ASN A 132 7.32 -7.01 -10.70
C ASN A 132 6.29 -6.61 -9.63
N TYR A 133 6.65 -6.76 -8.36
CA TYR A 133 5.79 -6.31 -7.27
C TYR A 133 5.59 -4.79 -7.26
N LEU A 134 6.62 -4.02 -7.52
CA LEU A 134 6.54 -2.55 -7.52
C LEU A 134 5.80 -2.01 -8.75
N CYS A 135 6.05 -2.58 -9.93
CA CYS A 135 5.50 -2.12 -11.21
C CYS A 135 4.04 -2.52 -11.46
N LYS A 136 3.40 -3.30 -10.59
CA LYS A 136 2.02 -3.73 -10.80
C LYS A 136 1.05 -2.55 -10.74
N ASP A 137 0.24 -2.38 -11.79
CA ASP A 137 -0.62 -1.20 -11.97
C ASP A 137 -1.98 -1.26 -11.27
N LYS A 138 -2.30 -2.38 -10.60
CA LYS A 138 -3.57 -2.48 -9.87
C LYS A 138 -3.65 -1.39 -8.78
N PRO A 139 -4.78 -0.69 -8.62
CA PRO A 139 -4.92 0.37 -7.62
C PRO A 139 -4.73 -0.15 -6.19
N ALA A 140 -5.12 -1.41 -5.93
CA ALA A 140 -4.83 -2.11 -4.69
C ALA A 140 -3.33 -2.16 -4.36
N ARG A 141 -2.47 -2.39 -5.37
CA ARG A 141 -1.01 -2.40 -5.16
C ARG A 141 -0.52 -1.03 -4.75
N ILE A 142 -0.96 0.02 -5.46
CA ILE A 142 -0.56 1.40 -5.16
C ILE A 142 -0.84 1.73 -3.69
N LYS A 143 -2.04 1.41 -3.19
CA LYS A 143 -2.43 1.60 -1.78
C LYS A 143 -1.52 0.84 -0.79
N GLU A 144 -1.03 -0.34 -1.19
CA GLU A 144 -0.23 -1.23 -0.34
C GLU A 144 1.26 -0.88 -0.27
N LEU A 145 1.79 -0.16 -1.26
CA LEU A 145 3.22 0.20 -1.36
C LEU A 145 3.69 1.11 -0.22
N GLY A 146 2.86 2.08 0.16
CA GLY A 146 3.26 3.15 1.07
C GLY A 146 4.25 4.13 0.42
N SER A 147 4.68 5.15 1.17
CA SER A 147 5.55 6.21 0.64
C SER A 147 6.94 5.69 0.23
N PHE A 148 7.56 4.80 1.01
CA PHE A 148 8.82 4.17 0.63
C PHE A 148 8.68 3.30 -0.62
N GLY A 149 7.65 2.46 -0.70
CA GLY A 149 7.42 1.62 -1.87
C GLY A 149 7.13 2.44 -3.14
N TRP A 150 6.48 3.60 -3.00
CA TRP A 150 6.23 4.52 -4.10
C TRP A 150 7.52 5.13 -4.66
N LYS A 151 8.43 5.59 -3.79
CA LYS A 151 9.76 6.07 -4.20
C LYS A 151 10.54 4.98 -4.93
N LEU A 152 10.56 3.78 -4.35
CA LEU A 152 11.26 2.64 -4.94
C LEU A 152 10.66 2.22 -6.29
N ARG A 153 9.34 2.28 -6.44
CA ARG A 153 8.65 2.07 -7.72
C ARG A 153 9.10 3.08 -8.77
N TYR A 154 9.20 4.36 -8.40
CA TYR A 154 9.67 5.41 -9.30
C TYR A 154 11.11 5.16 -9.77
N ASP A 155 12.00 4.77 -8.86
CA ASP A 155 13.40 4.44 -9.21
C ASP A 155 13.48 3.28 -10.22
N VAL A 156 12.69 2.23 -9.99
CA VAL A 156 12.63 1.05 -10.87
C VAL A 156 12.06 1.41 -12.25
N LEU A 157 10.97 2.17 -12.31
CA LEU A 157 10.37 2.60 -13.58
C LEU A 157 11.34 3.50 -14.37
N THR A 158 11.92 4.50 -13.71
CA THR A 158 12.94 5.38 -14.31
C THR A 158 14.13 4.59 -14.85
N ALA A 159 14.59 3.57 -14.11
CA ALA A 159 15.70 2.72 -14.54
C ALA A 159 15.31 1.83 -15.73
N LYS A 160 14.07 1.32 -15.78
CA LYS A 160 13.54 0.57 -16.93
C LYS A 160 13.45 1.45 -18.18
N GLU A 161 12.90 2.65 -18.05
CA GLU A 161 12.83 3.63 -19.15
C GLU A 161 14.22 3.93 -19.71
N LYS A 162 15.19 4.24 -18.84
CA LYS A 162 16.59 4.48 -19.24
C LYS A 162 17.26 3.32 -19.96
N ARG A 163 16.82 2.08 -19.72
CA ARG A 163 17.34 0.89 -20.42
C ARG A 163 16.69 0.69 -21.79
N ILE A 164 15.45 1.13 -21.96
CA ILE A 164 14.72 1.04 -23.23
C ILE A 164 15.23 2.09 -24.22
N THR A 165 15.54 3.30 -23.73
CA THR A 165 16.02 4.41 -24.59
C THR A 165 17.47 4.25 -25.03
N LYS A 166 18.25 3.37 -24.39
CA LYS A 166 19.63 3.07 -24.75
C LYS A 166 19.71 1.93 -25.75
#